data_AF-A0A9X1TNN7-F1
#
_entry.id   AF-A0A9X1TNN7-F1
#
_cell.length_a   1.000
_cell.length_b   1.000
_cell.length_c   1.000
_cell.angle_alpha   90.00
_cell.angle_beta   90.00
_cell.angle_gamma   90.00
#
_symmetry.space_group_name_H-M   'P 1'
#
loop_
_entity.id
_entity.type
_entity.pdbx_description
1 polymer ?
#
loop_
_entity_poly.entity_id
_entity_poly.type
_entity_poly.pdbx_seq_one_letter_code
_entity_poly.pdbx_strand_id
1 'polypeptide(L)'
;MSSGIVLPVSALVVPLDIDLIGIPVEGGQSELIVPGEFFAYRALDAAVRVSTGAGRSLIRFGTIGSPGPIGVAVSVFVDEESGEVVSGIELDDVTPVNTSLSRFVDCVRRLAEVFPYYSEDSDYEEWEAGAQRVQDVVCEIDSAAYQEGAFWYEFRWDVSMGEFHG
;
A
#
# COMPACT_ATOMS: atom_id res chain seq x y z
N MET A 1 38.42 30.20 -20.74
CA MET A 1 37.22 30.17 -19.87
C MET A 1 36.33 29.08 -20.44
N SER A 2 36.47 27.85 -19.94
CA SER A 2 35.65 26.73 -20.41
C SER A 2 34.46 26.58 -19.47
N SER A 3 33.27 26.82 -19.99
CA SER A 3 32.01 26.48 -19.34
C SER A 3 31.88 24.96 -19.31
N GLY A 4 31.97 24.37 -18.13
CA GLY A 4 31.55 22.99 -17.89
C GLY A 4 30.04 22.96 -17.77
N ILE A 5 29.36 22.34 -18.72
CA ILE A 5 27.96 21.97 -18.59
C ILE A 5 27.92 20.81 -17.60
N VAL A 6 27.38 21.07 -16.40
CA VAL A 6 27.01 20.02 -15.45
C VAL A 6 25.67 19.48 -15.94
N LEU A 7 25.68 18.27 -16.51
CA LEU A 7 24.46 17.54 -16.79
C LEU A 7 23.87 17.07 -15.45
N PRO A 8 22.56 17.21 -15.21
CA PRO A 8 21.95 16.63 -14.02
C PRO A 8 22.08 15.11 -14.08
N VAL A 9 22.55 14.53 -12.98
CA VAL A 9 22.55 13.08 -12.78
C VAL A 9 21.09 12.69 -12.63
N SER A 10 20.44 12.29 -13.72
CA SER A 10 19.18 11.58 -13.63
C SER A 10 19.47 10.28 -12.89
N ALA A 11 19.09 10.23 -11.61
CA ALA A 11 19.10 9.00 -10.84
C ALA A 11 18.29 7.98 -11.63
N LEU A 12 18.91 6.84 -11.92
CA LEU A 12 18.24 5.74 -12.60
C LEU A 12 17.19 5.22 -11.61
N VAL A 13 15.92 5.60 -11.79
CA VAL A 13 14.81 5.02 -11.05
C VAL A 13 14.65 3.60 -11.57
N VAL A 14 15.10 2.63 -10.78
CA VAL A 14 14.84 1.21 -11.04
C VAL A 14 13.48 0.92 -10.42
N PRO A 15 12.47 0.47 -11.20
CA PRO A 15 11.18 0.08 -10.67
C PRO A 15 11.38 -0.97 -9.57
N LEU A 16 10.68 -0.81 -8.45
CA LEU A 16 10.62 -1.86 -7.45
C LEU A 16 9.84 -3.04 -8.04
N ASP A 17 10.49 -4.18 -8.22
CA ASP A 17 9.81 -5.41 -8.65
C ASP A 17 9.04 -5.97 -7.46
N ILE A 18 7.75 -6.24 -7.65
CA ILE A 18 6.86 -6.74 -6.61
C ILE A 18 6.66 -8.23 -6.82
N ASP A 19 7.32 -9.01 -5.98
CA ASP A 19 7.10 -10.45 -5.91
C ASP A 19 5.68 -10.74 -5.42
N LEU A 20 4.93 -11.51 -6.21
CA LEU A 20 3.66 -12.08 -5.74
C LEU A 20 3.91 -13.44 -5.13
N ILE A 21 3.32 -13.66 -3.96
CA ILE A 21 3.38 -14.92 -3.24
C ILE A 21 1.98 -15.50 -3.08
N GLY A 22 1.90 -16.83 -3.16
CA GLY A 22 0.71 -17.58 -2.79
C GLY A 22 0.75 -17.90 -1.31
N ILE A 23 -0.21 -17.41 -0.54
CA ILE A 23 -0.32 -17.69 0.90
C ILE A 23 -1.55 -18.58 1.13
N PRO A 24 -1.40 -19.72 1.83
CA PRO A 24 -2.51 -20.62 2.09
C PRO A 24 -3.48 -19.96 3.08
N VAL A 25 -4.79 -20.19 2.90
CA VAL A 25 -5.79 -19.79 3.89
C VAL A 25 -6.00 -20.92 4.90
N GLU A 26 -5.71 -20.65 6.17
CA GLU A 26 -5.82 -21.64 7.24
C GLU A 26 -7.19 -22.32 7.27
N GLY A 27 -7.18 -23.65 7.43
CA GLY A 27 -8.39 -24.47 7.49
C GLY A 27 -9.12 -24.67 6.16
N GLY A 28 -8.55 -24.23 5.02
CA GLY A 28 -9.12 -24.40 3.69
C GLY A 28 -8.17 -25.03 2.66
N GLN A 29 -8.67 -25.15 1.42
CA GLN A 29 -7.88 -25.54 0.24
C GLN A 29 -7.56 -24.36 -0.69
N SER A 30 -7.87 -23.14 -0.24
CA SER A 30 -7.69 -21.91 -1.02
C SER A 30 -6.36 -21.23 -0.68
N GLU A 31 -5.84 -20.48 -1.63
CA GLU A 31 -4.68 -19.59 -1.48
C GLU A 31 -5.07 -18.16 -1.89
N LEU A 32 -4.41 -17.17 -1.31
CA LEU A 32 -4.45 -15.79 -1.78
C LEU A 32 -3.15 -15.47 -2.50
N ILE A 33 -3.25 -14.81 -3.65
CA ILE A 33 -2.09 -14.30 -4.38
C ILE A 33 -1.96 -12.81 -4.04
N VAL A 34 -0.89 -12.44 -3.32
CA VAL A 34 -0.69 -11.10 -2.77
C VAL A 34 0.76 -10.64 -2.96
N PRO A 35 1.06 -9.32 -2.89
CA PRO A 35 2.44 -8.85 -2.82
C PRO A 35 3.15 -9.48 -1.61
N GLY A 36 4.42 -9.85 -1.73
CA GLY A 36 5.20 -10.31 -0.58
C GLY A 36 5.50 -9.17 0.39
N GLU A 37 6.00 -8.06 -0.16
CA GLU A 37 6.29 -6.84 0.58
C GLU A 37 6.15 -5.59 -0.31
N PHE A 38 5.79 -4.47 0.32
CA PHE A 38 5.76 -3.17 -0.32
C PHE A 38 5.77 -2.05 0.73
N PHE A 39 6.81 -1.22 0.79
CA PHE A 39 7.01 -0.24 1.87
C PHE A 39 6.88 -0.87 3.26
N ALA A 40 5.87 -0.47 4.04
CA ALA A 40 5.56 -0.99 5.36
C ALA A 40 4.57 -2.17 5.32
N TYR A 41 4.05 -2.53 4.14
CA TYR A 41 3.24 -3.73 3.95
C TYR A 41 4.10 -4.99 3.92
N ARG A 42 3.65 -6.04 4.61
CA ARG A 42 4.20 -7.40 4.58
C ARG A 42 3.07 -8.41 4.56
N ALA A 43 3.13 -9.38 3.65
CA ALA A 43 2.22 -10.52 3.68
C ALA A 43 2.56 -11.47 4.84
N LEU A 44 1.54 -12.20 5.32
CA LEU A 44 1.71 -13.26 6.31
C LEU A 44 2.13 -14.57 5.62
N ASP A 45 2.78 -15.47 6.38
CA ASP A 45 3.10 -16.82 5.88
C ASP A 45 1.85 -17.66 5.57
N ALA A 46 0.75 -17.37 6.27
CA ALA A 46 -0.57 -17.98 6.06
C ALA A 46 -1.67 -16.96 6.38
N ALA A 47 -2.73 -16.98 5.58
CA ALA A 47 -3.89 -16.14 5.79
C ALA A 47 -4.83 -16.77 6.82
N VAL A 48 -5.36 -15.94 7.73
CA VAL A 48 -6.15 -16.42 8.89
C VAL A 48 -7.57 -15.88 8.80
N ARG A 49 -8.57 -16.77 8.88
CA ARG A 49 -9.98 -16.36 9.00
C ARG A 49 -10.26 -15.87 10.41
N VAL A 50 -10.88 -14.70 10.49
CA VAL A 50 -11.31 -14.07 11.74
C VAL A 50 -12.73 -13.56 11.57
N SER A 51 -13.49 -13.57 12.66
CA SER A 51 -14.85 -13.04 12.68
C SER A 51 -14.90 -11.81 13.57
N THR A 52 -15.56 -10.75 13.09
CA THR A 52 -15.78 -9.53 13.87
C THR A 52 -16.85 -9.76 14.93
N GLY A 53 -17.00 -8.85 15.90
CA GLY A 53 -18.06 -8.93 16.91
C GLY A 53 -19.47 -8.89 16.30
N ALA A 54 -19.60 -8.27 15.13
CA ALA A 54 -20.84 -8.22 14.33
C ALA A 54 -21.06 -9.44 13.43
N GLY A 55 -20.14 -10.41 13.38
CA GLY A 55 -20.26 -11.63 12.59
C GLY A 55 -19.79 -11.53 11.13
N ARG A 56 -19.13 -10.44 10.75
CA ARG A 56 -18.47 -10.30 9.43
C ARG A 56 -17.26 -11.24 9.38
N SER A 57 -17.09 -11.97 8.28
CA SER A 57 -15.96 -12.89 8.08
C SER A 57 -14.86 -12.20 7.28
N LEU A 58 -13.68 -12.10 7.87
CA LEU A 58 -12.51 -11.48 7.27
C LEU A 58 -11.38 -12.51 7.17
N ILE A 59 -10.61 -12.46 6.08
CA ILE A 59 -9.35 -13.19 5.97
C ILE A 59 -8.21 -12.19 6.15
N ARG A 60 -7.51 -12.26 7.28
CA ARG A 60 -6.29 -11.50 7.52
C ARG A 60 -5.15 -12.08 6.69
N PHE A 61 -4.48 -11.25 5.90
CA PHE A 61 -3.47 -11.72 4.95
C PHE A 61 -2.15 -10.94 4.96
N GLY A 62 -2.12 -9.78 5.63
CA GLY A 62 -0.90 -8.99 5.74
C GLY A 62 -0.96 -7.99 6.88
N THR A 63 0.09 -7.20 7.01
CA THR A 63 0.22 -6.11 7.97
C THR A 63 0.84 -4.89 7.32
N ILE A 64 0.45 -3.68 7.73
CA ILE A 64 1.05 -2.41 7.34
C ILE A 64 1.57 -1.71 8.59
N GLY A 65 2.82 -1.27 8.58
CA GLY A 65 3.42 -0.49 9.66
C GLY A 65 4.87 -0.86 9.91
N SER A 66 5.58 -0.03 10.68
CA SER A 66 7.00 -0.24 10.94
C SER A 66 7.22 -1.25 12.07
N PRO A 67 8.00 -2.33 11.87
CA PRO A 67 8.37 -3.24 12.94
C PRO A 67 9.30 -2.52 13.93
N GLY A 68 8.77 -2.15 15.10
CA GLY A 68 9.52 -1.48 16.16
C GLY A 68 8.78 -1.54 17.50
N PRO A 69 9.44 -1.24 18.63
CA PRO A 69 8.88 -1.42 19.98
C PRO A 69 7.67 -0.52 20.28
N ILE A 70 7.38 0.47 19.43
CA ILE A 70 6.29 1.45 19.56
C ILE A 70 5.37 1.41 18.31
N GLY A 71 5.73 0.63 17.28
CA GLY A 71 4.98 0.58 16.03
C GLY A 71 3.73 -0.28 16.20
N VAL A 72 2.55 0.32 15.98
CA VAL A 72 1.31 -0.44 15.92
C VAL A 72 1.15 -0.94 14.49
N ALA A 73 1.35 -2.24 14.29
CA ALA A 73 1.08 -2.88 13.01
C ALA A 73 -0.43 -2.95 12.78
N VAL A 74 -0.90 -2.37 11.68
CA VAL A 74 -2.27 -2.45 11.21
C VAL A 74 -2.42 -3.75 10.43
N SER A 75 -3.46 -4.52 10.71
CA SER A 75 -3.73 -5.74 9.95
C SER A 75 -4.44 -5.41 8.64
N VAL A 76 -4.15 -6.16 7.58
CA VAL A 76 -4.82 -6.08 6.28
C VAL A 76 -5.66 -7.33 6.07
N PHE A 77 -6.89 -7.14 5.64
CA PHE A 77 -7.90 -8.16 5.49
C PHE A 77 -8.55 -8.09 4.12
N VAL A 78 -9.05 -9.24 3.65
CA VAL A 78 -10.11 -9.28 2.63
C VAL A 78 -11.41 -9.68 3.29
N ASP A 79 -12.48 -8.95 3.01
CA ASP A 79 -13.83 -9.33 3.41
C ASP A 79 -14.33 -10.48 2.53
N GLU A 80 -14.72 -11.60 3.13
CA GLU A 80 -15.21 -12.76 2.37
C GLU A 80 -16.58 -12.50 1.71
N GLU A 81 -17.38 -11.56 2.22
CA GLU A 81 -18.68 -11.24 1.66
C GLU A 81 -18.58 -10.28 0.46
N SER A 82 -17.89 -9.16 0.63
CA SER A 82 -17.77 -8.13 -0.42
C SER A 82 -16.57 -8.35 -1.36
N GLY A 83 -15.53 -9.06 -0.91
CA GLY A 83 -14.25 -9.18 -1.61
C GLY A 83 -13.35 -7.96 -1.48
N GLU A 84 -13.76 -6.94 -0.71
CA GLU A 84 -13.01 -5.70 -0.50
C GLU A 84 -11.80 -5.93 0.39
N VAL A 85 -10.74 -5.17 0.16
CA VAL A 85 -9.56 -5.10 1.02
C VAL A 85 -9.75 -3.97 2.01
N VAL A 86 -9.56 -4.26 3.30
CA VAL A 86 -9.69 -3.33 4.40
C VAL A 86 -8.49 -3.45 5.34
N SER A 87 -8.21 -2.41 6.13
CA SER A 87 -7.14 -2.42 7.12
C SER A 87 -7.60 -1.85 8.44
N GLY A 88 -7.15 -2.41 9.56
CA GLY A 88 -7.49 -1.91 10.89
C GLY A 88 -6.65 -2.54 12.00
N ILE A 89 -6.62 -1.88 13.15
CA ILE A 89 -6.03 -2.42 14.39
C ILE A 89 -7.05 -3.34 15.06
N GLU A 90 -8.30 -2.89 15.13
CA GLU A 90 -9.43 -3.62 15.69
C GLU A 90 -10.29 -4.19 14.56
N LEU A 91 -10.83 -5.41 14.74
CA LEU A 91 -11.62 -6.09 13.71
C LEU A 91 -12.94 -5.40 13.38
N ASP A 92 -13.50 -4.69 14.35
CA ASP A 92 -14.77 -3.96 14.23
C ASP A 92 -14.57 -2.51 13.74
N ASP A 93 -13.32 -2.04 13.64
CA ASP A 93 -12.95 -0.69 13.17
C ASP A 93 -11.90 -0.79 12.06
N VAL A 94 -12.39 -1.02 10.84
CA VAL A 94 -11.57 -1.20 9.64
C VAL A 94 -11.86 -0.10 8.63
N THR A 95 -10.80 0.36 7.97
CA THR A 95 -10.81 1.37 6.93
C THR A 95 -10.70 0.72 5.55
N PRO A 96 -11.41 1.21 4.52
CA PRO A 96 -11.27 0.69 3.16
C PRO A 96 -9.86 0.93 2.59
N VAL A 97 -9.34 -0.08 1.90
CA VAL A 97 -8.06 -0.03 1.16
C VAL A 97 -8.32 -0.14 -0.34
N ASN A 98 -9.04 -1.17 -0.78
CA ASN A 98 -9.40 -1.37 -2.19
C ASN A 98 -10.73 -2.11 -2.32
N THR A 99 -11.42 -1.90 -3.43
CA THR A 99 -12.71 -2.57 -3.70
C THR A 99 -12.58 -4.04 -4.09
N SER A 100 -11.36 -4.52 -4.37
CA SER A 100 -11.07 -5.95 -4.55
C SER A 100 -9.61 -6.28 -4.28
N LEU A 101 -9.33 -7.55 -4.00
CA LEU A 101 -7.95 -8.04 -3.86
C LEU A 101 -7.10 -7.84 -5.13
N SER A 102 -7.70 -8.02 -6.32
CA SER A 102 -6.98 -7.78 -7.58
C SER A 102 -6.58 -6.31 -7.76
N ARG A 103 -7.47 -5.37 -7.40
CA ARG A 103 -7.17 -3.94 -7.46
C ARG A 103 -6.12 -3.53 -6.44
N PHE A 104 -6.12 -4.15 -5.25
CA PHE A 104 -5.03 -3.98 -4.29
C PHE A 104 -3.68 -4.40 -4.88
N VAL A 105 -3.60 -5.59 -5.49
CA VAL A 105 -2.38 -6.09 -6.15
C VAL A 105 -1.92 -5.14 -7.26
N ASP A 106 -2.84 -4.70 -8.11
CA ASP A 106 -2.52 -3.82 -9.24
C ASP A 106 -2.08 -2.42 -8.76
N CYS A 107 -2.74 -1.87 -7.72
CA CYS A 107 -2.34 -0.62 -7.07
C CYS A 107 -0.91 -0.71 -6.53
N VAL A 108 -0.60 -1.74 -5.75
CA VAL A 108 0.74 -1.93 -5.18
C VAL A 108 1.80 -1.99 -6.28
N ARG A 109 1.55 -2.76 -7.35
CA ARG A 109 2.47 -2.85 -8.49
C ARG A 109 2.70 -1.51 -9.18
N ARG A 110 1.63 -0.79 -9.51
CA ARG A 110 1.75 0.49 -10.22
C ARG A 110 2.36 1.60 -9.36
N LEU A 111 2.11 1.57 -8.05
CA LEU A 111 2.78 2.46 -7.11
C LEU A 111 4.28 2.14 -6.97
N ALA A 112 4.66 0.85 -7.04
CA ALA A 112 6.07 0.43 -7.06
C ALA A 112 6.82 0.88 -8.32
N GLU A 113 6.14 1.00 -9.46
CA GLU A 113 6.73 1.50 -10.71
C GLU A 113 7.08 3.00 -10.66
N VAL A 114 6.36 3.78 -9.86
CA VAL A 114 6.56 5.24 -9.75
C VAL A 114 7.37 5.64 -8.51
N PHE A 115 7.85 4.67 -7.74
CA PHE A 115 8.74 4.88 -6.60
C PHE A 115 10.20 5.11 -7.08
N PRO A 116 10.98 6.00 -6.44
CA PRO A 116 10.63 6.85 -5.30
C PRO A 116 9.72 8.02 -5.70
N TYR A 117 8.77 8.36 -4.83
CA TYR A 117 7.80 9.44 -5.11
C TYR A 117 8.44 10.82 -5.13
N TYR A 118 9.55 11.00 -4.42
CA TYR A 118 10.39 12.20 -4.37
C TYR A 118 11.76 11.83 -3.79
N SER A 119 12.73 12.75 -3.82
CA SER A 119 14.06 12.55 -3.25
C SER A 119 14.15 13.07 -1.81
N GLU A 120 15.17 12.68 -1.04
CA GLU A 120 15.35 13.18 0.34
C GLU A 120 15.55 14.71 0.41
N ASP A 121 16.16 15.29 -0.63
CA ASP A 121 16.40 16.74 -0.74
C ASP A 121 15.22 17.48 -1.39
N SER A 122 14.09 16.80 -1.61
CA SER A 122 12.94 17.38 -2.31
C SER A 122 12.26 18.49 -1.51
N ASP A 123 11.76 19.48 -2.25
CA ASP A 123 10.96 20.55 -1.69
C ASP A 123 9.45 20.23 -1.71
N TYR A 124 8.66 21.16 -1.19
CA TYR A 124 7.20 21.01 -1.11
C TYR A 124 6.53 20.82 -2.49
N GLU A 125 7.03 21.46 -3.55
CA GLU A 125 6.44 21.31 -4.89
C GLU A 125 6.68 19.89 -5.42
N GLU A 126 7.86 19.34 -5.14
CA GLU A 126 8.21 17.96 -5.51
C GLU A 126 7.45 16.91 -4.69
N TRP A 127 7.21 17.14 -3.39
CA TRP A 127 6.37 16.27 -2.56
C TRP A 127 4.93 16.23 -3.06
N GLU A 128 4.34 17.39 -3.37
CA GLU A 128 2.99 17.48 -3.90
C GLU A 128 2.89 16.82 -5.28
N ALA A 129 3.92 16.95 -6.14
CA ALA A 129 3.98 16.23 -7.40
C ALA A 129 4.04 14.69 -7.20
N GLY A 130 4.79 14.22 -6.19
CA GLY A 130 4.81 12.82 -5.78
C GLY A 130 3.44 12.33 -5.32
N ALA A 131 2.77 13.10 -4.46
CA ALA A 131 1.43 12.82 -3.95
C ALA A 131 0.39 12.76 -5.08
N GLN A 132 0.49 13.67 -6.06
CA GLN A 132 -0.38 13.65 -7.23
C GLN A 132 -0.19 12.36 -8.05
N ARG A 133 1.05 11.90 -8.26
CA ARG A 133 1.31 10.62 -8.94
C ARG A 133 0.68 9.43 -8.22
N VAL A 134 0.75 9.41 -6.88
CA VAL A 134 0.09 8.38 -6.05
C VAL A 134 -1.43 8.40 -6.28
N GLN A 135 -2.04 9.58 -6.17
CA GLN A 135 -3.48 9.74 -6.41
C GLN A 135 -3.89 9.29 -7.81
N ASP A 136 -3.13 9.70 -8.84
CA ASP A 136 -3.44 9.36 -10.23
C ASP A 136 -3.46 7.84 -10.44
N VAL A 137 -2.47 7.13 -9.89
CA VAL A 137 -2.40 5.65 -9.94
C VAL A 137 -3.59 5.02 -9.23
N VAL A 138 -3.90 5.43 -8.00
CA VAL A 138 -5.02 4.85 -7.23
C VAL A 138 -6.34 5.13 -7.93
N CYS A 139 -6.55 6.35 -8.44
CA CYS A 139 -7.78 6.71 -9.14
C CYS A 139 -7.94 5.99 -10.49
N GLU A 140 -6.84 5.75 -11.22
CA GLU A 140 -6.85 4.98 -12.47
C GLU A 140 -7.28 3.53 -12.22
N ILE A 141 -6.77 2.92 -11.14
CA ILE A 141 -6.98 1.49 -10.85
C ILE A 141 -8.25 1.25 -10.04
N ASP A 142 -8.59 2.11 -9.10
CA ASP A 142 -9.66 1.93 -8.13
C ASP A 142 -10.16 3.26 -7.55
N SER A 143 -10.75 4.10 -8.41
CA SER A 143 -11.29 5.41 -8.00
C SER A 143 -12.26 5.36 -6.81
N ALA A 144 -12.95 4.24 -6.62
CA ALA A 144 -13.87 4.05 -5.49
C ALA A 144 -13.13 3.88 -4.15
N ALA A 145 -11.87 3.48 -4.16
CA ALA A 145 -11.04 3.39 -2.96
C ALA A 145 -10.41 4.72 -2.53
N TYR A 146 -10.44 5.74 -3.41
CA TYR A 146 -9.87 7.06 -3.12
C TYR A 146 -10.93 7.99 -2.50
N GLN A 147 -11.10 7.91 -1.19
CA GLN A 147 -12.05 8.71 -0.42
C GLN A 147 -11.37 9.25 0.85
N GLU A 148 -11.79 10.43 1.32
CA GLU A 148 -11.28 10.99 2.58
C GLU A 148 -11.44 10.00 3.73
N GLY A 149 -10.37 9.80 4.52
CA GLY A 149 -10.31 8.81 5.59
C GLY A 149 -10.03 7.37 5.13
N ALA A 150 -9.95 7.09 3.83
CA ALA A 150 -9.53 5.79 3.30
C ALA A 150 -7.99 5.68 3.24
N PHE A 151 -7.48 4.45 3.23
CA PHE A 151 -6.03 4.19 3.33
C PHE A 151 -5.19 4.98 2.31
N TRP A 152 -5.57 4.94 1.03
CA TRP A 152 -4.79 5.59 -0.03
C TRP A 152 -4.88 7.12 0.00
N TYR A 153 -5.96 7.67 0.55
CA TYR A 153 -6.10 9.11 0.71
C TYR A 153 -5.15 9.62 1.80
N GLU A 154 -5.12 8.94 2.95
CA GLU A 154 -4.18 9.27 4.03
C GLU A 154 -2.73 9.04 3.59
N PHE A 155 -2.45 7.95 2.86
CA PHE A 155 -1.13 7.71 2.31
C PHE A 155 -0.66 8.82 1.36
N ARG A 156 -1.53 9.29 0.45
CA ARG A 156 -1.24 10.44 -0.41
C ARG A 156 -0.94 11.69 0.42
N TRP A 157 -1.67 11.88 1.53
CA TRP A 157 -1.47 13.01 2.43
C TRP A 157 -0.08 12.98 3.08
N ASP A 158 0.36 11.82 3.59
CA ASP A 158 1.71 11.62 4.14
C ASP A 158 2.80 11.95 3.10
N VAL A 159 2.61 11.51 1.86
CA VAL A 159 3.51 11.83 0.74
C VAL A 159 3.55 13.34 0.48
N SER A 160 2.42 14.04 0.51
CA SER A 160 2.39 15.50 0.29
C SER A 160 3.02 16.33 1.40
N MET A 161 3.11 15.77 2.62
CA MET A 161 3.75 16.41 3.75
C MET A 161 5.25 16.09 3.86
N GLY A 162 5.79 15.26 2.96
CA GLY A 162 7.16 14.78 3.04
C GLY A 162 7.39 13.79 4.21
N GLU A 163 6.33 13.27 4.82
CA GLU A 163 6.38 12.38 5.98
C GLU A 163 6.54 10.90 5.58
N PHE A 164 6.40 10.61 4.28
CA PHE A 164 6.67 9.28 3.76
C PHE A 164 8.19 9.03 3.68
N HIS A 165 8.63 8.01 4.41
CA HIS A 165 9.99 7.48 4.38
C HIS A 165 9.92 6.03 3.88
N GLY A 166 10.33 5.82 2.63
CA GLY A 166 10.33 4.53 1.94
C GLY A 166 11.65 3.79 2.03
#